data_AF-A0A443SK64-F1
#
_entry.id   AF-A0A443SK64-F1
#
_cell.length_a   1.000
_cell.length_b   1.000
_cell.length_c   1.000
_cell.angle_alpha   90.00
_cell.angle_beta   90.00
_cell.angle_gamma   90.00
#
_symmetry.space_group_name_H-M   'P 1'
#
loop_
_entity.id
_entity.type
_entity.pdbx_description
1 polymer ?
#
loop_
_entity_poly.entity_id
_entity_poly.type
_entity_poly.pdbx_seq_one_letter_code
_entity_poly.pdbx_strand_id
1 'polypeptide(L)'
;MEFYTDISLEKAIECRQVKQAAHCALFYKEVVEKKDSCNKLSSAFFLMQIRSDGMIGFPGGYVDEEITDSSAILVGLNRELKEEINFSEEPMNMENYVCSHYKSECDDPLIVHFFAKQLSKKQFENIEKSHMTAIHFPSESL
;
A
#
# COMPACT_ATOMS: atom_id res chain seq x y z
N MET A 1 -20.15 -7.30 -9.32
CA MET A 1 -19.71 -6.10 -8.58
C MET A 1 -19.06 -6.65 -7.33
N GLU A 2 -17.81 -6.29 -7.06
CA GLU A 2 -17.14 -6.79 -5.86
C GLU A 2 -17.63 -5.99 -4.65
N PHE A 3 -18.17 -6.67 -3.66
CA PHE A 3 -18.68 -6.03 -2.44
C PHE A 3 -17.61 -6.08 -1.36
N TYR A 4 -17.14 -4.90 -1.00
CA TYR A 4 -16.24 -4.69 0.13
C TYR A 4 -17.03 -4.12 1.29
N THR A 5 -16.84 -4.70 2.47
CA THR A 5 -17.43 -4.21 3.72
C THR A 5 -16.34 -3.84 4.71
N ASP A 6 -16.50 -2.75 5.43
CA ASP A 6 -15.57 -2.35 6.49
C ASP A 6 -15.44 -3.46 7.54
N ILE A 7 -14.21 -3.74 7.95
CA ILE A 7 -13.89 -4.64 9.06
C ILE A 7 -12.87 -3.95 9.97
N SER A 8 -13.06 -4.04 11.29
CA SER A 8 -12.09 -3.50 12.23
C SER A 8 -10.79 -4.33 12.17
N LEU A 9 -9.66 -3.70 12.50
CA LEU A 9 -8.37 -4.40 12.51
C LEU A 9 -8.39 -5.62 13.44
N GLU A 10 -9.01 -5.50 14.62
CA GLU A 10 -9.10 -6.58 15.60
C GLU A 10 -9.86 -7.78 15.03
N LYS A 11 -11.02 -7.53 14.41
CA LYS A 11 -11.81 -8.58 13.75
C LYS A 11 -11.08 -9.19 12.57
N ALA A 12 -10.33 -8.39 11.81
CA ALA A 12 -9.55 -8.88 10.70
C ALA A 12 -8.45 -9.86 11.16
N ILE A 13 -7.76 -9.55 12.25
CA ILE A 13 -6.74 -10.42 12.86
C ILE A 13 -7.36 -11.72 13.40
N GLU A 14 -8.59 -11.66 13.92
CA GLU A 14 -9.34 -12.86 14.35
C GLU A 14 -9.73 -13.78 13.18
N CYS A 15 -9.88 -13.24 11.96
CA CYS A 15 -10.27 -13.98 10.75
C CYS A 15 -9.08 -14.71 10.09
N ARG A 16 -8.38 -15.57 10.84
CA ARG A 16 -7.14 -16.24 10.41
C ARG A 16 -7.31 -17.20 9.22
N GLN A 17 -8.51 -17.70 9.01
CA GLN A 17 -8.87 -18.60 7.92
C GLN A 17 -9.09 -17.89 6.58
N VAL A 18 -9.15 -16.56 6.59
CA VAL A 18 -9.35 -15.74 5.40
C VAL A 18 -7.98 -15.22 4.95
N LYS A 19 -7.67 -15.34 3.66
CA LYS A 19 -6.44 -14.74 3.10
C LYS A 19 -6.43 -13.25 3.37
N GLN A 20 -5.24 -12.71 3.62
CA GLN A 20 -5.07 -11.28 3.88
C GLN A 20 -4.05 -10.71 2.90
N ALA A 21 -4.29 -9.48 2.46
CA ALA A 21 -3.38 -8.71 1.63
C ALA A 21 -3.22 -7.31 2.23
N ALA A 22 -2.05 -6.71 2.05
CA ALA A 22 -1.76 -5.37 2.54
C ALA A 22 -1.19 -4.52 1.40
N HIS A 23 -1.75 -3.33 1.23
CA HIS A 23 -1.29 -2.37 0.23
C HIS A 23 -1.08 -1.00 0.88
N CYS A 24 -0.25 -0.16 0.27
CA CYS A 24 -0.01 1.19 0.79
C CYS A 24 -0.05 2.29 -0.27
N ALA A 25 -0.61 3.44 0.12
CA ALA A 25 -0.47 4.69 -0.60
C ALA A 25 0.78 5.43 -0.12
N LEU A 26 1.82 5.44 -0.96
CA LEU A 26 2.99 6.30 -0.79
C LEU A 26 2.75 7.61 -1.54
N PHE A 27 2.83 8.74 -0.84
CA PHE A 27 2.51 10.02 -1.45
C PHE A 27 3.37 11.17 -0.92
N TYR A 28 3.51 12.25 -1.69
CA TYR A 28 3.99 13.53 -1.15
C TYR A 28 3.00 14.64 -1.47
N LYS A 29 3.05 15.71 -0.67
CA LYS A 29 2.26 16.92 -0.87
C LYS A 29 3.16 18.05 -1.33
N GLU A 30 2.75 18.76 -2.37
CA GLU A 30 3.39 19.97 -2.85
C GLU A 30 2.43 21.14 -2.65
N VAL A 31 2.89 22.14 -1.91
CA VAL A 31 2.13 23.39 -1.73
C VAL A 31 2.77 24.42 -2.63
N VAL A 32 2.04 24.83 -3.67
CA VAL A 32 2.46 25.90 -4.56
C VAL A 32 1.79 27.19 -4.11
N GLU A 33 2.60 28.13 -3.62
CA GLU A 33 2.15 29.49 -3.35
C GLU A 33 2.08 30.25 -4.67
N LYS A 34 0.86 30.52 -5.16
CA LYS A 34 0.68 31.43 -6.29
C LYS A 34 0.83 32.85 -5.79
N LYS A 35 1.78 33.60 -6.38
CA LYS A 35 2.09 34.99 -6.04
C LYS A 35 0.88 35.94 -6.13
N ASP A 36 -0.17 35.58 -6.89
CA ASP A 36 -1.27 36.48 -7.24
C ASP A 36 -2.64 36.09 -6.64
N SER A 37 -2.70 35.12 -5.73
CA SER A 37 -3.96 34.70 -5.11
C SER A 37 -3.78 34.28 -3.66
N CYS A 38 -4.64 34.76 -2.75
CA CYS A 38 -4.73 34.30 -1.35
C CYS A 38 -5.07 32.81 -1.19
N ASN A 39 -5.14 32.03 -2.28
CA ASN A 39 -5.42 30.61 -2.30
C ASN A 39 -4.13 29.82 -2.47
N LYS A 40 -3.74 29.08 -1.42
CA LYS A 40 -2.73 28.03 -1.50
C LYS A 40 -3.31 26.85 -2.27
N LEU A 41 -2.67 26.44 -3.35
CA LEU A 41 -2.99 25.20 -4.05
C LEU A 41 -2.09 24.10 -3.48
N SER A 42 -2.70 23.09 -2.87
CA SER A 42 -2.02 21.87 -2.43
C SER A 42 -2.33 20.74 -3.40
N SER A 43 -1.30 20.21 -4.04
CA SER A 43 -1.38 18.98 -4.83
C SER A 43 -0.83 17.81 -4.03
N ALA A 44 -1.40 16.63 -4.21
CA ALA A 44 -0.85 15.39 -3.67
C ALA A 44 -0.54 14.43 -4.84
N PHE A 45 0.64 13.83 -4.79
CA PHE A 45 1.12 12.88 -5.79
C PHE A 45 1.23 11.51 -5.14
N PHE A 46 0.60 10.50 -5.74
CA PHE A 46 0.53 9.13 -5.23
C PHE A 46 1.29 8.17 -6.14
N LEU A 47 2.00 7.21 -5.55
CA LEU A 47 2.58 6.08 -6.28
C LEU A 47 1.53 4.99 -6.46
N MET A 48 1.43 4.51 -7.69
CA MET A 48 0.67 3.32 -8.11
C MET A 48 1.52 2.57 -9.16
N GLN A 49 1.22 1.30 -9.41
CA GLN A 49 1.95 0.48 -10.38
C GLN A 49 1.00 -0.23 -11.33
N ILE A 50 1.52 -0.61 -12.50
CA ILE A 50 0.88 -1.59 -13.36
C ILE A 50 1.27 -2.98 -12.84
N ARG A 51 0.29 -3.81 -12.55
CA ARG A 51 0.48 -5.19 -12.11
C ARG A 51 0.70 -6.11 -13.31
N SER A 52 1.17 -7.34 -13.04
CA SER A 52 1.33 -8.39 -14.06
C SER A 52 0.05 -8.77 -14.80
N ASP A 53 -1.13 -8.55 -14.20
CA ASP A 53 -2.45 -8.73 -14.81
C ASP A 53 -2.89 -7.54 -15.69
N GLY A 54 -2.07 -6.50 -15.80
CA GLY A 54 -2.34 -5.28 -16.56
C GLY A 54 -3.25 -4.28 -15.85
N MET A 55 -3.66 -4.54 -14.60
CA MET A 55 -4.45 -3.61 -13.80
C MET A 55 -3.56 -2.62 -13.04
N ILE A 56 -4.13 -1.48 -12.65
CA ILE A 56 -3.45 -0.49 -11.83
C ILE A 56 -3.75 -0.78 -10.35
N GLY A 57 -2.70 -0.85 -9.53
CA GLY A 57 -2.80 -1.12 -8.10
C GLY A 57 -1.87 -0.24 -7.27
N PHE A 58 -2.07 -0.28 -5.96
CA PHE A 58 -1.08 0.22 -5.00
C PHE A 58 0.00 -0.85 -4.77
N PRO A 59 1.24 -0.45 -4.42
CA PRO A 59 2.26 -1.38 -3.98
C PRO A 59 1.83 -2.20 -2.77
N GLY A 60 2.24 -3.47 -2.76
CA GLY A 60 1.88 -4.45 -1.74
C GLY A 60 1.33 -5.74 -2.35
N GLY A 61 0.93 -6.66 -1.47
CA GLY A 61 0.58 -8.00 -1.89
C GLY A 61 -0.06 -8.82 -0.78
N TYR A 62 -0.04 -10.13 -0.96
CA TYR A 62 -0.53 -11.06 0.05
C TYR A 62 0.39 -11.07 1.28
N VAL A 63 -0.21 -11.23 2.45
CA VAL A 63 0.53 -11.49 3.69
C VAL A 63 0.66 -13.00 3.80
N ASP A 64 1.86 -13.51 3.57
CA ASP A 64 2.16 -14.94 3.58
C ASP A 64 2.30 -15.49 5.00
N GLU A 65 2.58 -14.61 5.97
CA GLU A 65 2.73 -14.95 7.37
C GLU A 65 1.40 -15.35 8.02
N GLU A 66 1.46 -16.29 8.97
CA GLU A 66 0.30 -16.59 9.80
C GLU A 66 -0.08 -15.34 10.61
N ILE A 67 -1.31 -14.85 10.43
CA ILE A 67 -1.79 -13.64 11.10
C ILE A 67 -2.06 -13.93 12.58
N THR A 68 -1.07 -13.64 13.41
CA THR A 68 -1.17 -13.73 14.88
C THR A 68 -1.60 -12.41 15.52
N ASP A 69 -1.10 -11.30 14.96
CA ASP A 69 -1.34 -9.93 15.39
C ASP A 69 -1.06 -8.94 14.25
N SER A 70 -1.16 -7.64 14.51
CA SER A 70 -0.93 -6.60 13.50
C SER A 70 0.53 -6.52 13.03
N SER A 71 1.49 -7.06 13.78
CA SER A 71 2.90 -7.07 13.36
C SER A 71 3.14 -8.02 12.19
N ALA A 72 2.41 -9.14 12.11
CA ALA A 72 2.47 -10.06 10.97
C ALA A 72 2.08 -9.35 9.65
N ILE A 73 1.02 -8.53 9.69
CA ILE A 73 0.57 -7.71 8.54
C ILE A 73 1.66 -6.73 8.12
N LEU A 74 2.32 -6.08 9.07
CA LEU A 74 3.43 -5.16 8.78
C LEU A 74 4.65 -5.87 8.21
N VAL A 75 4.97 -7.08 8.68
CA VAL A 75 6.07 -7.88 8.15
C VAL A 75 5.82 -8.21 6.69
N GLY A 76 4.64 -8.75 6.36
CA GLY A 76 4.26 -9.03 4.98
C GLY A 76 4.26 -7.79 4.10
N LEU A 77 3.63 -6.70 4.53
CA LEU A 77 3.62 -5.45 3.76
C LEU A 77 5.04 -4.92 3.49
N ASN A 78 5.90 -4.88 4.51
CA ASN A 78 7.27 -4.37 4.32
C ASN A 78 8.13 -5.29 3.45
N ARG A 79 7.88 -6.61 3.46
CA ARG A 79 8.51 -7.56 2.55
C ARG A 79 8.11 -7.24 1.11
N GLU A 80 6.81 -7.14 0.83
CA GLU A 80 6.27 -6.81 -0.50
C GLU A 80 6.82 -5.47 -1.02
N LEU A 81 6.80 -4.41 -0.22
CA LEU A 81 7.32 -3.09 -0.65
C LEU A 81 8.82 -3.11 -0.98
N LYS A 82 9.60 -3.93 -0.28
CA LYS A 82 11.02 -4.12 -0.59
C LYS A 82 11.19 -4.89 -1.91
N GLU A 83 10.37 -5.90 -2.15
CA GLU A 83 10.46 -6.78 -3.32
C GLU A 83 9.94 -6.11 -4.60
N GLU A 84 8.85 -5.34 -4.53
CA GLU A 84 8.20 -4.69 -5.66
C GLU A 84 8.79 -3.33 -6.06
N ILE A 85 9.14 -2.49 -5.07
CA ILE A 85 9.56 -1.09 -5.31
C ILE A 85 10.90 -0.72 -4.67
N ASN A 86 11.61 -1.69 -4.09
CA ASN A 86 12.87 -1.47 -3.37
C ASN A 86 12.76 -0.43 -2.25
N PHE A 87 11.61 -0.39 -1.55
CA PHE A 87 11.37 0.52 -0.45
C PHE A 87 11.68 -0.14 0.90
N SER A 88 12.79 0.23 1.54
CA SER A 88 13.19 -0.33 2.84
C SER A 88 13.80 0.67 3.83
N GLU A 89 14.08 1.92 3.42
CA GLU A 89 14.75 2.90 4.29
C GLU A 89 13.88 3.34 5.47
N GLU A 90 12.57 3.47 5.24
CA GLU A 90 11.61 3.83 6.27
C GLU A 90 10.42 2.85 6.22
N PRO A 91 10.48 1.72 6.93
CA PRO A 91 9.41 0.73 6.90
C PRO A 91 8.07 1.31 7.37
N MET A 92 6.99 0.69 6.91
CA MET A 92 5.64 0.93 7.36
C MET A 92 5.48 0.51 8.81
N ASN A 93 4.67 1.26 9.56
CA ASN A 93 4.30 0.95 10.93
C ASN A 93 2.78 1.16 11.15
N MET A 94 2.29 0.86 12.34
CA MET A 94 0.85 0.95 12.64
C MET A 94 0.29 2.37 12.65
N GLU A 95 1.11 3.42 12.79
CA GLU A 95 0.65 4.81 12.63
C GLU A 95 0.28 5.12 11.18
N ASN A 96 0.73 4.29 10.22
CA ASN A 96 0.38 4.39 8.82
C ASN A 96 -0.89 3.62 8.46
N TYR A 97 -1.48 2.85 9.38
CA TYR A 97 -2.69 2.09 9.12
C TYR A 97 -3.90 3.02 8.91
N VAL A 98 -4.69 2.74 7.88
CA VAL A 98 -5.88 3.55 7.53
C VAL A 98 -7.16 2.75 7.77
N CYS A 99 -7.31 1.60 7.13
CA CYS A 99 -8.52 0.79 7.22
C CYS A 99 -8.29 -0.66 6.75
N SER A 100 -9.28 -1.51 7.01
CA SER A 100 -9.38 -2.86 6.45
C SER A 100 -10.76 -3.04 5.82
N HIS A 101 -10.80 -3.76 4.71
CA HIS A 101 -12.05 -4.16 4.08
C HIS A 101 -12.09 -5.68 3.90
N TYR A 102 -13.28 -6.25 4.03
CA TYR A 102 -13.55 -7.65 3.77
C TYR A 102 -14.32 -7.79 2.45
N LYS A 103 -13.75 -8.57 1.52
CA LYS A 103 -14.38 -8.99 0.27
C LYS A 103 -15.05 -10.34 0.52
N SER A 104 -16.38 -10.33 0.65
CA SER A 104 -17.18 -11.48 1.10
C SER A 104 -17.85 -12.26 -0.04
N GLU A 105 -18.19 -11.61 -1.16
CA GLU A 105 -19.03 -12.19 -2.21
C GLU A 105 -18.26 -12.90 -3.34
N CYS A 106 -17.13 -13.55 -3.03
CA CYS A 106 -16.35 -14.28 -4.02
C CYS A 106 -16.01 -15.69 -3.50
N ASP A 107 -15.78 -16.62 -4.43
CA ASP A 107 -15.33 -17.99 -4.11
C ASP A 107 -13.96 -18.01 -3.36
N ASP A 108 -13.27 -16.86 -3.31
CA ASP A 108 -12.03 -16.64 -2.57
C ASP A 108 -12.18 -15.38 -1.67
N PRO A 109 -12.63 -15.53 -0.42
CA PRO A 109 -12.78 -14.41 0.51
C PRO A 109 -11.42 -13.80 0.84
N LEU A 110 -11.36 -12.47 0.89
CA LEU A 110 -10.10 -11.72 1.07
C LEU A 110 -10.31 -10.56 2.04
N ILE A 111 -9.39 -10.38 2.98
CA ILE A 111 -9.27 -9.16 3.77
C ILE A 111 -8.14 -8.32 3.19
N VAL A 112 -8.40 -7.04 2.94
CA VAL A 112 -7.40 -6.12 2.42
C VAL A 112 -7.17 -5.00 3.42
N HIS A 113 -5.91 -4.87 3.86
CA HIS A 113 -5.44 -3.78 4.72
C HIS A 113 -4.88 -2.66 3.88
N PHE A 114 -5.24 -1.43 4.23
CA PHE A 114 -4.77 -0.25 3.55
C PHE A 114 -3.98 0.63 4.50
N PHE A 115 -2.81 1.04 4.04
CA PHE A 115 -1.92 1.94 4.73
C PHE A 115 -1.65 3.19 3.89
N ALA A 116 -1.23 4.28 4.53
CA ALA A 116 -0.83 5.49 3.82
C ALA A 116 0.37 6.14 4.53
N LYS A 117 1.38 6.51 3.74
CA LYS A 117 2.59 7.15 4.25
C LYS A 117 2.98 8.34 3.39
N GLN A 118 3.11 9.48 4.04
CA GLN A 118 3.62 10.69 3.41
C GLN A 118 5.15 10.63 3.37
N LEU A 119 5.72 10.82 2.20
CA LEU A 119 7.15 10.86 1.92
C LEU A 119 7.60 12.30 1.62
N SER A 120 8.91 12.52 1.68
CA SER A 120 9.51 13.65 0.98
C SER A 120 9.48 13.44 -0.53
N LYS A 121 9.46 14.53 -1.31
CA LYS A 121 9.56 14.48 -2.78
C LYS A 121 10.79 13.69 -3.25
N LYS A 122 11.92 13.85 -2.55
CA LYS A 122 13.16 13.14 -2.85
C LYS A 122 13.02 11.63 -2.67
N GLN A 123 12.39 11.18 -1.58
CA GLN A 123 12.13 9.75 -1.36
C GLN A 123 11.21 9.19 -2.44
N PHE A 124 10.15 9.91 -2.78
CA PHE A 124 9.22 9.52 -3.84
C PHE A 124 9.93 9.34 -5.19
N GLU A 125 10.69 10.33 -5.64
CA GLU A 125 11.46 10.27 -6.89
C GLU A 125 12.56 9.19 -6.86
N ASN A 126 13.12 8.89 -5.69
CA ASN A 126 14.10 7.82 -5.55
C ASN A 126 13.45 6.46 -5.76
N ILE A 127 12.26 6.23 -5.19
CA ILE A 127 11.49 4.99 -5.39
C ILE A 127 11.18 4.80 -6.87
N GLU A 128 10.71 5.84 -7.56
CA GLU A 128 10.46 5.80 -9.01
C GLU A 128 11.72 5.42 -9.82
N LYS A 129 12.90 5.86 -9.39
CA LYS A 129 14.16 5.51 -10.07
C LYS A 129 14.63 4.10 -9.74
N SER A 130 14.46 3.66 -8.49
CA SER A 130 14.95 2.38 -8.00
C SER A 130 14.02 1.21 -8.26
N HIS A 131 12.73 1.42 -8.58
CA HIS A 131 11.79 0.32 -8.79
C HIS A 131 12.25 -0.65 -9.90
N MET A 132 12.91 -0.15 -10.95
CA MET A 132 13.43 -0.99 -12.03
C MET A 132 14.56 -1.94 -11.59
N THR A 133 15.09 -1.73 -10.39
CA THR A 133 16.10 -2.59 -9.76
C THR A 133 15.50 -3.49 -8.68
N ALA A 134 14.19 -3.40 -8.43
CA ALA A 134 13.47 -4.24 -7.49
C ALA A 134 13.40 -5.68 -7.99
N ILE A 135 13.30 -6.63 -7.07
CA ILE A 135 13.40 -8.06 -7.35
C ILE A 135 12.24 -8.52 -8.24
N HIS A 136 11.06 -7.93 -8.07
CA HIS A 136 9.85 -8.30 -8.81
C HIS A 136 9.58 -7.44 -10.06
N PHE A 137 10.52 -6.56 -10.41
CA PHE A 137 10.46 -5.88 -11.71
C PHE A 137 11.17 -6.75 -12.77
N PRO A 138 10.55 -7.09 -13.92
CA PRO A 138 9.23 -6.69 -14.41
C PRO A 138 8.14 -7.78 -14.24
N SER A 139 8.33 -8.77 -13.36
CA SER A 139 7.48 -9.96 -13.30
C SER A 139 6.12 -9.73 -12.62
N GLU A 140 6.08 -8.88 -11.58
CA GLU A 140 4.87 -8.65 -10.79
C GLU A 140 4.49 -7.16 -10.75
N SER A 141 5.50 -6.28 -10.73
CA SER A 141 5.35 -4.84 -10.89
C SER A 141 6.00 -4.37 -12.19
N LEU A 142 5.27 -3.55 -12.95
CA LEU A 142 5.70 -2.91 -14.21
C LEU A 142 5.76 -1.39 -14.06
#